data_AF-A0A3Q7I587-F1
#
_entry.id   AF-A0A3Q7I587-F1
#
_cell.length_a   1.000
_cell.length_b   1.000
_cell.length_c   1.000
_cell.angle_alpha   90.00
_cell.angle_beta   90.00
_cell.angle_gamma   90.00
#
_symmetry.space_group_name_H-M   'P 1'
#
loop_
_entity.id
_entity.type
_entity.pdbx_description
1 polymer ?
#
loop_
_entity_poly.entity_id
_entity_poly.type
_entity_poly.pdbx_seq_one_letter_code
_entity_poly.pdbx_strand_id
1 'polypeptide(L)'
;MVRRSGARLGENFMSYGGWKRVVVIGLSVKNKIEFFDGSIVVPTDITLQRAWSRCNDMVLSLLLNSLSKEIVEFVLCSQRAKILWSDLKDRFGQANGAKLFQLQKF
;
A
#
# COMPACT_ATOMS: atom_id res chain seq x y z
N MET A 1 14.44 15.36 -15.33
CA MET A 1 13.60 15.72 -14.17
C MET A 1 12.20 15.15 -14.40
N VAL A 2 11.94 13.91 -13.99
CA VAL A 2 10.62 13.28 -14.20
C VAL A 2 9.72 13.68 -13.04
N ARG A 3 8.80 14.62 -13.28
CA ARG A 3 7.68 14.88 -12.36
C ARG A 3 6.80 13.63 -12.35
N ARG A 4 6.98 12.77 -11.36
CA ARG A 4 5.98 11.74 -11.03
C ARG A 4 4.80 12.45 -10.38
N SER A 5 3.86 12.89 -11.21
CA SER A 5 2.50 13.21 -10.76
C SER A 5 1.80 11.89 -10.42
N GLY A 6 2.18 11.30 -9.28
CA GLY A 6 1.53 10.12 -8.74
C GLY A 6 0.29 10.55 -7.99
N ALA A 7 -0.87 10.11 -8.45
CA ALA A 7 -2.14 10.31 -7.75
C ALA A 7 -2.04 9.78 -6.31
N ARG A 8 -2.41 10.62 -5.34
CA ARG A 8 -2.30 10.31 -3.92
C ARG A 8 -3.65 9.94 -3.33
N LEU A 9 -3.68 8.93 -2.48
CA LEU A 9 -4.85 8.65 -1.65
C LEU A 9 -5.09 9.85 -0.71
N GLY A 10 -6.33 10.33 -0.61
CA GLY A 10 -6.69 11.45 0.26
C GLY A 10 -6.73 12.82 -0.43
N GLU A 11 -6.36 12.92 -1.71
CA GLU A 11 -6.73 14.06 -2.56
C GLU A 11 -8.10 13.77 -3.21
N ASN A 12 -8.96 14.80 -3.36
CA ASN A 12 -10.36 14.71 -3.81
C ASN A 12 -10.63 13.97 -5.15
N PHE A 13 -9.60 13.47 -5.83
CA PHE A 13 -9.68 12.88 -7.17
C PHE A 13 -9.53 11.36 -7.22
N MET A 14 -9.04 10.69 -6.17
CA MET A 14 -8.74 9.25 -6.23
C MET A 14 -9.40 8.46 -5.09
N SER A 15 -10.34 7.57 -5.44
CA SER A 15 -10.94 6.64 -4.49
C SER A 15 -9.92 5.60 -4.01
N TYR A 16 -10.14 5.03 -2.82
CA TYR A 16 -9.31 3.95 -2.29
C TYR A 16 -9.14 2.78 -3.28
N GLY A 17 -10.22 2.38 -3.97
CA GLY A 17 -10.17 1.33 -4.99
C GLY A 17 -9.27 1.68 -6.19
N GLY A 18 -9.31 2.93 -6.65
CA GLY A 18 -8.43 3.42 -7.72
C GLY A 18 -6.96 3.46 -7.30
N TRP A 19 -6.68 4.04 -6.13
CA TRP A 19 -5.33 4.08 -5.55
C TRP A 19 -4.77 2.68 -5.32
N LYS A 20 -5.57 1.79 -4.72
CA LYS A 20 -5.21 0.39 -4.47
C LYS A 20 -4.76 -0.30 -5.76
N ARG A 21 -5.50 -0.11 -6.86
CA ARG A 21 -5.16 -0.69 -8.16
C ARG A 21 -3.82 -0.17 -8.69
N VAL A 22 -3.57 1.14 -8.60
CA VAL A 22 -2.30 1.75 -9.04
C VAL A 22 -1.11 1.22 -8.23
N VAL A 23 -1.25 1.13 -6.90
CA VAL A 23 -0.22 0.59 -6.02
C VAL A 23 0.08 -0.87 -6.32
N VAL A 24 -0.96 -1.70 -6.47
CA VAL A 24 -0.80 -3.14 -6.79
C VAL A 24 -0.07 -3.33 -8.12
N ILE A 25 -0.41 -2.57 -9.17
CA ILE A 25 0.28 -2.64 -10.46
C ILE A 25 1.76 -2.25 -10.30
N GLY A 26 2.06 -1.15 -9.59
CA GLY A 26 3.42 -0.70 -9.36
C GLY A 26 4.29 -1.71 -8.59
N LEU A 27 3.71 -2.44 -7.64
CA LEU A 27 4.39 -3.52 -6.91
C LEU A 27 4.52 -4.79 -7.74
N SER A 28 3.54 -5.11 -8.59
CA SER A 28 3.58 -6.25 -9.51
C SER A 28 4.76 -6.16 -10.47
N VAL A 29 4.98 -4.98 -11.07
CA VAL A 29 6.11 -4.75 -11.99
C VAL A 29 7.47 -4.97 -11.29
N LYS A 30 7.52 -4.84 -9.97
CA LYS A 30 8.73 -5.02 -9.16
C LYS A 30 8.87 -6.44 -8.58
N ASN A 31 7.93 -7.35 -8.84
CA ASN A 31 7.81 -8.65 -8.16
C ASN A 31 7.84 -8.53 -6.63
N LYS A 32 7.17 -7.51 -6.07
CA LYS A 32 7.15 -7.24 -4.60
C LYS A 32 5.77 -7.39 -3.98
N ILE A 33 4.86 -8.08 -4.67
CA ILE A 33 3.50 -8.32 -4.16
C ILE A 33 3.53 -9.07 -2.83
N GLU A 34 4.41 -10.05 -2.70
CA GLU A 34 4.41 -10.96 -1.55
C GLU A 34 4.85 -10.30 -0.21
N PHE A 35 5.30 -9.04 -0.27
CA PHE A 35 5.56 -8.21 0.91
C PHE A 35 4.29 -7.52 1.43
N PHE A 36 3.23 -7.38 0.62
CA PHE A 36 1.97 -6.75 1.03
C PHE A 36 1.04 -7.75 1.72
N ASP A 37 0.92 -8.96 1.18
CA ASP A 37 0.05 -10.02 1.71
C ASP A 37 0.71 -10.72 2.91
N GLY A 38 2.03 -10.60 3.01
CA GLY A 38 2.86 -11.25 4.00
C GLY A 38 3.06 -12.73 3.70
N SER A 39 2.96 -13.13 2.43
CA SER A 39 3.34 -14.46 1.94
C SER A 39 4.84 -14.69 2.12
N ILE A 40 5.66 -13.63 2.06
CA ILE A 40 7.08 -13.69 2.47
C ILE A 40 7.17 -13.48 3.99
N VAL A 41 7.47 -14.55 4.71
CA VAL A 41 7.83 -14.51 6.13
C VAL A 41 9.22 -13.92 6.33
N VAL A 42 9.47 -13.35 7.51
CA VAL A 42 10.80 -12.86 7.89
C VAL A 42 11.77 -14.05 7.90
N PRO A 43 12.88 -14.01 7.13
CA PRO A 43 13.84 -15.11 7.11
C PRO A 43 14.52 -15.31 8.46
N THR A 44 14.92 -16.54 8.78
CA THR A 44 15.76 -16.83 9.95
C THR A 44 17.23 -16.52 9.69
N ASP A 45 17.67 -16.59 8.42
CA ASP A 45 19.03 -16.28 8.01
C ASP A 45 19.30 -14.77 8.07
N ILE A 46 20.36 -14.37 8.78
CA ILE A 46 20.75 -12.97 9.01
C ILE A 46 21.05 -12.21 7.71
N THR A 47 21.65 -12.88 6.72
CA THR A 47 21.96 -12.26 5.43
C THR A 47 20.70 -11.99 4.63
N LEU A 48 19.73 -12.92 4.67
CA LEU A 48 18.42 -12.77 4.05
C LEU A 48 17.54 -11.75 4.80
N GLN A 49 17.66 -11.63 6.14
CA GLN A 49 16.95 -10.62 6.92
C GLN A 49 17.28 -9.19 6.48
N ARG A 50 18.55 -8.89 6.20
CA ARG A 50 18.94 -7.56 5.70
C ARG A 50 18.33 -7.28 4.33
N ALA A 51 18.31 -8.27 3.43
CA ALA A 51 17.70 -8.13 2.12
C ALA A 51 16.17 -7.96 2.22
N TRP A 52 15.53 -8.71 3.12
CA TRP A 52 14.11 -8.61 3.44
C TRP A 52 13.76 -7.23 3.98
N SER A 53 14.53 -6.70 4.95
CA SER A 53 14.30 -5.36 5.54
C SER A 53 14.38 -4.27 4.48
N ARG A 54 15.39 -4.30 3.60
CA ARG A 54 15.51 -3.34 2.48
C ARG A 54 14.30 -3.40 1.55
N CYS A 55 13.77 -4.60 1.31
CA CYS A 55 12.58 -4.76 0.49
C CYS A 55 11.33 -4.20 1.19
N ASN A 56 11.15 -4.48 2.48
CA ASN A 56 10.09 -3.91 3.30
C ASN A 56 10.13 -2.38 3.30
N ASP A 57 11.30 -1.78 3.53
CA ASP A 57 11.46 -0.32 3.59
C ASP A 57 11.19 0.35 2.24
N MET A 58 11.57 -0.31 1.14
CA MET A 58 11.24 0.16 -0.21
C MET A 58 9.72 0.16 -0.45
N VAL A 59 9.01 -0.88 -0.02
CA VAL A 59 7.55 -0.95 -0.16
C VAL A 59 6.87 0.08 0.76
N LEU A 60 7.34 0.23 2.00
CA LEU A 60 6.87 1.28 2.91
C LEU A 60 7.03 2.68 2.30
N SER A 61 8.21 2.99 1.76
CA SER A 61 8.47 4.27 1.11
C SER A 61 7.54 4.49 -0.09
N LEU A 62 7.29 3.46 -0.91
CA LEU A 62 6.35 3.56 -2.03
C LEU A 62 4.91 3.82 -1.56
N LEU A 63 4.48 3.14 -0.50
CA LEU A 63 3.16 3.37 0.10
C LEU A 63 3.06 4.79 0.62
N LEU A 64 3.96 5.21 1.53
CA LEU A 64 3.95 6.54 2.14
C LEU A 64 4.00 7.67 1.10
N ASN A 65 4.82 7.54 0.05
CA ASN A 65 4.92 8.53 -1.02
C ASN A 65 3.66 8.64 -1.89
N SER A 66 2.78 7.64 -1.83
CA SER A 66 1.50 7.60 -2.55
C SER A 66 0.30 8.05 -1.72
N LEU A 67 0.52 8.52 -0.49
CA LEU A 67 -0.51 9.00 0.43
C LEU A 67 -0.46 10.54 0.51
N SER A 68 -1.61 11.16 0.81
CA SER A 68 -1.64 12.57 1.20
C SER A 68 -0.99 12.75 2.57
N LYS A 69 -0.52 13.98 2.86
CA LYS A 69 0.16 14.29 4.13
C LYS A 69 -0.70 13.93 5.35
N GLU A 70 -1.99 14.22 5.27
CA GLU A 70 -2.96 13.89 6.32
C GLU A 70 -2.97 12.40 6.64
N ILE A 71 -3.00 11.54 5.62
CA ILE A 71 -2.98 10.08 5.83
C ILE A 71 -1.62 9.61 6.35
N VAL A 72 -0.53 10.19 5.84
CA VAL A 72 0.84 9.85 6.29
C VAL A 72 1.01 10.10 7.79
N GLU A 73 0.50 11.21 8.32
CA GLU A 73 0.57 11.54 9.75
C GLU A 73 -0.11 10.47 10.63
N PHE A 74 -1.20 9.86 10.16
CA PHE A 74 -1.90 8.81 10.90
C PHE A 74 -1.21 7.46 10.90
N VAL A 75 -0.31 7.20 9.94
CA VAL A 75 0.24 5.86 9.70
C VAL A 75 1.77 5.81 9.79
N LEU A 76 2.41 6.93 10.11
CA LEU A 76 3.87 7.11 10.14
C LEU A 76 4.59 6.10 11.05
N CYS A 77 3.91 5.62 12.10
CA CYS A 77 4.45 4.66 13.08
C CYS A 77 4.52 3.21 12.55
N SER A 78 4.05 2.93 11.34
CA SER A 78 4.02 1.57 10.80
C SER A 78 5.41 1.07 10.39
N GLN A 79 5.96 0.12 11.15
CA GLN A 79 7.29 -0.45 10.89
C GLN A 79 7.32 -1.49 9.76
N ARG A 80 6.16 -2.00 9.33
CA ARG A 80 6.06 -3.06 8.30
C ARG A 80 5.05 -2.70 7.23
N ALA A 81 5.42 -2.92 5.96
CA ALA A 81 4.56 -2.66 4.82
C ALA A 81 3.20 -3.37 4.92
N LYS A 82 3.19 -4.62 5.42
CA LYS A 82 1.97 -5.39 5.67
C LYS A 82 1.02 -4.72 6.67
N ILE A 83 1.55 -4.16 7.77
CA ILE A 83 0.74 -3.48 8.79
C ILE A 83 0.12 -2.24 8.16
N LEU A 84 0.94 -1.39 7.55
CA LEU A 84 0.49 -0.18 6.89
C LEU A 84 -0.61 -0.47 5.85
N TRP A 85 -0.41 -1.50 5.03
CA TRP A 85 -1.38 -1.92 4.03
C TRP A 85 -2.71 -2.38 4.64
N SER A 86 -2.66 -3.13 5.75
CA SER A 86 -3.84 -3.61 6.46
C SER A 86 -4.60 -2.45 7.09
N ASP A 87 -3.91 -1.53 7.77
CA ASP A 87 -4.51 -0.34 8.37
C ASP A 87 -5.23 0.52 7.31
N LEU A 88 -4.59 0.74 6.15
CA LEU A 88 -5.20 1.48 5.05
C LEU A 88 -6.44 0.76 4.49
N LYS A 89 -6.41 -0.58 4.42
CA LYS A 89 -7.56 -1.39 3.99
C LYS A 89 -8.70 -1.33 5.00
N ASP A 90 -8.43 -1.39 6.28
CA ASP A 90 -9.48 -1.37 7.31
C ASP A 90 -10.13 0.01 7.40
N ARG A 91 -9.32 1.08 7.32
CA ARG A 91 -9.81 2.47 7.38
C ARG A 91 -10.56 2.90 6.12
N PHE A 92 -10.05 2.55 4.93
CA PHE A 92 -10.56 3.10 3.66
C PHE A 92 -11.20 2.05 2.73
N GLY A 93 -11.03 0.75 3.00
CA GLY A 93 -11.55 -0.33 2.17
C GLY A 93 -13.04 -0.63 2.37
N GLN A 94 -13.58 -0.41 3.58
CA GLN A 94 -15.00 -0.68 3.88
C GLN A 94 -15.95 0.26 3.13
N ALA A 95 -15.55 1.53 2.92
CA ALA A 95 -16.35 2.52 2.19
C ALA A 95 -16.64 2.12 0.72
N ASN A 96 -15.80 1.25 0.13
CA ASN A 96 -15.97 0.78 -1.24
C ASN A 96 -16.65 -0.60 -1.34
N GLY A 97 -16.56 -1.46 -0.32
CA GLY A 97 -17.22 -2.77 -0.32
C GLY A 97 -18.76 -2.63 -0.34
N ALA A 98 -19.30 -1.74 0.49
CA ALA A 98 -20.73 -1.45 0.52
C ALA A 98 -21.22 -0.80 -0.79
N LYS A 99 -20.44 0.12 -1.39
CA LYS A 99 -20.78 0.75 -2.68
C LYS A 99 -20.72 -0.23 -3.86
N LEU A 100 -19.76 -1.16 -3.87
CA LEU A 100 -19.66 -2.19 -4.90
C LEU A 100 -20.85 -3.16 -4.85
N PHE A 101 -21.28 -3.53 -3.64
CA PHE A 101 -22.42 -4.44 -3.44
C PHE A 101 -23.76 -3.82 -3.90
N GLN A 102 -23.91 -2.50 -3.80
CA GLN A 102 -25.10 -1.79 -4.30
C GLN A 102 -25.13 -1.72 -5.84
N LEU A 103 -23.96 -1.71 -6.51
CA LEU A 103 -23.86 -1.64 -7.97
C LEU A 103 -24.01 -3.00 -8.67
N GLN A 104 -23.90 -4.12 -7.94
CA GLN A 104 -24.11 -5.47 -8.47
C GLN A 104 -25.57 -5.95 -8.39
N LYS A 105 -26.50 -5.09 -7.92
CA LYS A 105 -27.95 -5.34 -7.99
C LYS A 105 -28.54 -4.69 -9.25
N PHE A 106 -28.25 -5.25 -10.42
CA PHE A 106 -29.01 -5.01 -11.66
C PHE A 106 -29.08 -6.30 -12.46
#